data_AF-A0A7J5B7T1-F1
#
_entry.id   AF-A0A7J5B7T1-F1
#
_cell.length_a   1.000
_cell.length_b   1.000
_cell.length_c   1.000
_cell.angle_alpha   90.00
_cell.angle_beta   90.00
_cell.angle_gamma   90.00
#
_symmetry.space_group_name_H-M   'P 1'
#
loop_
_entity.id
_entity.type
_entity.pdbx_description
1 polymer ?
#
loop_
_entity_poly.entity_id
_entity_poly.type
_entity_poly.pdbx_seq_one_letter_code
_entity_poly.pdbx_strand_id
1 'polypeptide(L)'
;MKRKHLAALGTSLALIAALTACSSGDAEEPTTENEDTTSSDTAAEEGGLSNEAGDSAEEESPAEEGSDGASAGSSEVEIVVDGENVVLENPQVQCGENNGTFAIAVTADNLDAESGDAFGALLTTDENPTVNSVALSRSEGVSVAYTEGLDGSADVTVDGKTYTISGSALGLDLNDPTSTDNVDFSFTVTCP
;
A
#
# COMPACT_ATOMS: atom_id res chain seq x y z
N MET A 1 -54.57 -10.45 -20.98
CA MET A 1 -55.42 -9.52 -21.77
C MET A 1 -54.50 -8.38 -22.25
N LYS A 2 -54.58 -7.88 -23.51
CA LYS A 2 -55.22 -6.59 -23.89
C LYS A 2 -55.03 -5.48 -22.81
N ARG A 3 -54.41 -4.31 -23.02
CA ARG A 3 -53.99 -3.52 -24.23
C ARG A 3 -52.45 -3.43 -24.43
N LYS A 4 -51.96 -2.46 -25.25
CA LYS A 4 -50.53 -2.10 -25.50
C LYS A 4 -50.42 -0.62 -25.99
N HIS A 5 -49.20 -0.15 -26.31
CA HIS A 5 -48.75 1.10 -26.98
C HIS A 5 -48.59 2.32 -26.05
N LEU A 6 -47.75 3.34 -26.32
CA LEU A 6 -46.80 3.69 -27.41
C LEU A 6 -45.36 3.83 -26.81
N ALA A 7 -44.21 3.70 -27.47
CA ALA A 7 -43.70 3.97 -28.84
C ALA A 7 -43.26 5.43 -29.10
N ALA A 8 -41.93 5.66 -29.13
CA ALA A 8 -41.23 6.85 -29.61
C ALA A 8 -39.88 6.44 -30.25
N LEU A 9 -39.24 7.32 -31.04
CA LEU A 9 -38.12 6.99 -31.96
C LEU A 9 -36.96 8.00 -31.86
N GLY A 10 -35.73 7.53 -32.10
CA GLY A 10 -34.51 8.34 -32.32
C GLY A 10 -33.25 7.54 -31.97
N THR A 11 -32.49 6.95 -32.90
CA THR A 11 -31.56 7.55 -33.88
C THR A 11 -30.30 8.22 -33.29
N SER A 12 -29.38 7.38 -32.82
CA SER A 12 -27.95 7.36 -33.25
C SER A 12 -27.20 8.68 -33.49
N LEU A 13 -26.10 8.88 -32.77
CA LEU A 13 -24.77 8.95 -33.38
C LEU A 13 -23.68 8.55 -32.36
N ALA A 14 -22.47 8.26 -32.83
CA ALA A 14 -21.29 8.02 -32.00
C ALA A 14 -20.11 8.83 -32.58
N LEU A 15 -19.32 9.46 -31.72
CA LEU A 15 -18.07 10.12 -32.08
C LEU A 15 -17.00 9.83 -31.03
N ILE A 16 -15.79 9.53 -31.51
CA ILE A 16 -14.59 9.33 -30.71
C ILE A 16 -13.70 10.54 -30.96
N ALA A 17 -13.20 11.17 -29.90
CA ALA A 17 -12.17 12.20 -29.99
C ALA A 17 -11.10 11.93 -28.93
N ALA A 18 -9.86 11.72 -29.36
CA ALA A 18 -8.70 11.69 -28.49
C ALA A 18 -7.94 13.01 -28.64
N LEU A 19 -7.46 13.57 -27.53
CA LEU A 19 -6.58 14.74 -27.52
C LEU A 19 -5.33 14.44 -26.70
N THR A 20 -4.18 14.65 -27.33
CA THR A 20 -2.84 14.59 -26.73
C THR A 20 -2.17 15.96 -26.86
N ALA A 21 -1.04 16.14 -26.16
CA ALA A 21 -0.38 17.41 -25.80
C ALA A 21 -1.17 18.22 -24.74
N CYS A 22 -0.60 18.68 -23.61
CA CYS A 22 0.79 19.02 -23.20
C CYS A 22 1.29 20.40 -23.69
N SER A 23 1.13 21.42 -22.84
CA SER A 23 2.15 22.46 -22.59
C SER A 23 1.87 23.17 -21.25
N SER A 24 2.93 23.70 -20.63
CA SER A 24 2.92 24.32 -19.30
C SER A 24 2.45 25.78 -19.27
N GLY A 25 1.84 26.18 -18.14
CA GLY A 25 2.11 27.43 -17.40
C GLY A 25 1.76 28.79 -18.04
N ASP A 26 1.06 29.64 -17.30
CA ASP A 26 0.68 31.00 -17.70
C ASP A 26 0.84 32.00 -16.54
N ALA A 27 1.32 33.21 -16.84
CA ALA A 27 1.03 34.45 -16.11
C ALA A 27 1.54 35.72 -16.85
N GLU A 28 0.63 36.66 -17.12
CA GLU A 28 0.82 38.13 -17.30
C GLU A 28 1.07 38.73 -18.72
N GLU A 29 -0.04 39.16 -19.34
CA GLU A 29 -0.24 40.48 -20.03
C GLU A 29 0.39 40.79 -21.43
N PRO A 30 -0.22 41.70 -22.25
CA PRO A 30 -1.66 41.95 -22.43
C PRO A 30 -2.14 42.32 -23.88
N THR A 31 -3.47 42.46 -24.04
CA THR A 31 -4.24 43.22 -25.07
C THR A 31 -4.54 42.66 -26.48
N THR A 32 -5.77 43.01 -26.93
CA THR A 32 -6.21 43.30 -28.31
C THR A 32 -7.10 42.27 -29.05
N GLU A 33 -8.40 42.39 -28.78
CA GLU A 33 -9.54 42.39 -29.73
C GLU A 33 -10.02 41.12 -30.49
N ASN A 34 -11.36 41.04 -30.53
CA ASN A 34 -12.29 40.41 -31.49
C ASN A 34 -12.58 38.89 -31.57
N GLU A 35 -13.76 38.57 -31.01
CA GLU A 35 -14.93 37.97 -31.71
C GLU A 35 -15.09 36.42 -31.86
N ASP A 36 -16.37 36.07 -32.03
CA ASP A 36 -17.02 34.79 -32.40
C ASP A 36 -17.06 33.54 -31.46
N THR A 37 -18.18 33.47 -30.72
CA THR A 37 -19.23 32.44 -30.87
C THR A 37 -18.90 30.94 -30.64
N THR A 38 -19.06 30.52 -29.38
CA THR A 38 -19.99 29.46 -28.91
C THR A 38 -20.44 28.35 -29.88
N SER A 39 -20.02 27.09 -29.63
CA SER A 39 -20.91 25.90 -29.42
C SER A 39 -20.15 24.56 -29.25
N SER A 40 -20.36 23.90 -28.10
CA SER A 40 -20.81 22.48 -27.89
C SER A 40 -20.02 21.26 -28.43
N ASP A 41 -20.22 19.99 -28.02
CA ASP A 41 -21.24 19.24 -27.21
C ASP A 41 -20.55 17.98 -26.55
N THR A 42 -21.10 17.12 -25.66
CA THR A 42 -22.02 17.21 -24.48
C THR A 42 -22.26 15.79 -23.87
N ALA A 43 -22.18 15.63 -22.52
CA ALA A 43 -22.65 14.48 -21.67
C ALA A 43 -21.98 13.08 -21.86
N ALA A 44 -21.81 12.15 -20.90
CA ALA A 44 -22.51 11.73 -19.65
C ALA A 44 -23.71 10.76 -19.88
N GLU A 45 -24.11 9.81 -19.00
CA GLU A 45 -23.91 9.58 -17.54
C GLU A 45 -23.83 8.05 -17.15
N GLU A 46 -23.15 7.70 -16.04
CA GLU A 46 -23.35 6.57 -15.06
C GLU A 46 -23.53 5.06 -15.44
N GLY A 47 -23.14 4.15 -14.53
CA GLY A 47 -23.66 2.76 -14.47
C GLY A 47 -22.79 1.68 -13.80
N GLY A 48 -23.13 1.24 -12.58
CA GLY A 48 -22.48 0.11 -11.87
C GLY A 48 -23.37 -1.13 -11.71
N LEU A 49 -22.77 -2.31 -11.49
CA LEU A 49 -23.46 -3.55 -11.10
C LEU A 49 -22.64 -4.38 -10.09
N SER A 50 -23.34 -5.05 -9.19
CA SER A 50 -22.85 -6.17 -8.36
C SER A 50 -23.70 -7.40 -8.66
N ASN A 51 -23.11 -8.61 -8.69
CA ASN A 51 -23.84 -9.86 -8.52
C ASN A 51 -22.91 -11.03 -8.15
N GLU A 52 -23.38 -11.95 -7.31
CA GLU A 52 -22.66 -13.13 -6.82
C GLU A 52 -22.94 -14.42 -7.63
N ALA A 53 -22.04 -15.41 -7.46
CA ALA A 53 -22.20 -16.88 -7.55
C ALA A 53 -22.58 -17.57 -8.89
N GLY A 54 -21.88 -18.67 -9.22
CA GLY A 54 -22.12 -19.47 -10.43
C GLY A 54 -21.15 -20.65 -10.67
N ASP A 55 -21.17 -21.63 -9.77
CA ASP A 55 -20.35 -22.85 -9.66
C ASP A 55 -20.00 -23.70 -10.93
N SER A 56 -18.79 -24.29 -10.90
CA SER A 56 -18.24 -25.52 -11.53
C SER A 56 -18.45 -25.90 -13.02
N ALA A 57 -17.32 -26.17 -13.71
CA ALA A 57 -16.96 -27.52 -14.21
C ALA A 57 -15.45 -27.62 -14.55
N GLU A 58 -14.87 -28.82 -14.41
CA GLU A 58 -13.42 -29.14 -14.48
C GLU A 58 -12.82 -29.22 -15.90
N GLU A 59 -11.49 -29.20 -16.02
CA GLU A 59 -10.65 -30.23 -16.70
C GLU A 59 -9.13 -29.90 -16.59
N GLU A 60 -8.49 -30.50 -15.58
CA GLU A 60 -7.14 -31.10 -15.56
C GLU A 60 -5.82 -30.38 -16.00
N SER A 61 -4.85 -30.47 -15.07
CA SER A 61 -3.38 -30.58 -15.25
C SER A 61 -2.51 -29.38 -15.69
N PRO A 62 -1.28 -29.24 -15.14
CA PRO A 62 -0.81 -29.65 -13.81
C PRO A 62 -0.10 -28.51 -13.04
N ALA A 63 0.06 -28.68 -11.73
CA ALA A 63 0.80 -27.75 -10.88
C ALA A 63 2.32 -27.96 -10.96
N GLU A 64 3.07 -26.87 -10.82
CA GLU A 64 4.44 -26.87 -10.27
C GLU A 64 4.38 -26.04 -8.98
N GLU A 65 4.68 -26.66 -7.85
CA GLU A 65 4.56 -26.07 -6.52
C GLU A 65 5.72 -25.09 -6.27
N GLY A 66 5.40 -23.81 -6.12
CA GLY A 66 6.39 -22.73 -5.94
C GLY A 66 5.90 -21.58 -5.06
N SER A 67 4.91 -21.84 -4.21
CA SER A 67 4.57 -20.93 -3.11
C SER A 67 5.32 -21.38 -1.86
N ASP A 68 6.43 -20.70 -1.55
CA ASP A 68 6.92 -20.62 -0.18
C ASP A 68 5.84 -19.94 0.66
N GLY A 69 4.96 -20.77 1.24
CA GLY A 69 3.82 -20.30 2.01
C GLY A 69 4.32 -19.57 3.25
N ALA A 70 3.88 -18.31 3.40
CA ALA A 70 4.15 -17.52 4.59
C ALA A 70 3.65 -18.29 5.83
N SER A 71 4.58 -18.93 6.53
CA SER A 71 4.31 -19.72 7.71
C SER A 71 3.91 -18.76 8.83
N ALA A 72 2.69 -18.90 9.35
CA ALA A 72 2.23 -18.14 10.52
C ALA A 72 2.63 -18.91 11.78
N GLY A 73 3.85 -18.66 12.27
CA GLY A 73 4.38 -19.23 13.50
C GLY A 73 4.28 -18.23 14.66
N SER A 74 3.99 -18.74 15.85
CA SER A 74 4.15 -17.97 17.09
C SER A 74 5.64 -17.91 17.42
N SER A 75 6.24 -16.76 17.12
CA SER A 75 7.67 -16.50 17.25
C SER A 75 7.95 -15.46 18.33
N GLU A 76 9.17 -15.49 18.89
CA GLU A 76 9.66 -14.39 19.72
C GLU A 76 9.82 -13.11 18.86
N VAL A 77 9.22 -12.03 19.35
CA VAL A 77 9.18 -10.69 18.77
C VAL A 77 9.43 -9.69 19.91
N GLU A 78 10.40 -8.80 19.74
CA GLU A 78 10.66 -7.67 20.64
C GLU A 78 10.75 -6.39 19.79
N ILE A 79 10.02 -5.34 20.19
CA ILE A 79 9.95 -4.07 19.44
C ILE A 79 10.12 -2.90 20.41
N VAL A 80 11.07 -2.02 20.11
CA VAL A 80 11.39 -0.82 20.88
C VAL A 80 11.41 0.40 19.95
N VAL A 81 10.77 1.50 20.36
CA VAL A 81 10.72 2.79 19.66
C VAL A 81 10.93 3.92 20.68
N ASP A 82 11.91 4.79 20.46
CA ASP A 82 12.36 5.84 21.39
C ASP A 82 12.63 5.33 22.84
N GLY A 83 13.07 4.07 22.96
CA GLY A 83 13.28 3.39 24.23
C GLY A 83 12.02 2.80 24.90
N GLU A 84 10.83 3.01 24.33
CA GLU A 84 9.58 2.38 24.78
C GLU A 84 9.38 1.01 24.11
N ASN A 85 9.00 -0.01 24.88
CA ASN A 85 8.72 -1.34 24.34
C ASN A 85 7.26 -1.47 23.88
N VAL A 86 7.05 -1.69 22.58
CA VAL A 86 5.72 -1.94 21.98
C VAL A 86 5.30 -3.40 22.26
N VAL A 87 4.05 -3.62 22.68
CA VAL A 87 3.55 -4.93 23.10
C VAL A 87 2.45 -5.41 22.15
N LEU A 88 2.84 -6.23 21.17
CA LEU A 88 1.91 -6.87 20.26
C LEU A 88 1.11 -7.98 20.97
N GLU A 89 -0.21 -7.92 20.91
CA GLU A 89 -1.07 -9.05 21.31
C GLU A 89 -1.07 -10.13 20.21
N ASN A 90 -0.72 -11.37 20.60
CA ASN A 90 -0.69 -12.56 19.76
C ASN A 90 0.03 -12.36 18.39
N PRO A 91 1.31 -11.92 18.37
CA PRO A 91 1.99 -11.50 17.15
C PRO A 91 2.02 -12.61 16.09
N GLN A 92 1.49 -12.29 14.90
CA GLN A 92 1.56 -13.11 13.70
C GLN A 92 2.76 -12.67 12.87
N VAL A 93 3.81 -13.50 12.85
CA VAL A 93 5.01 -13.27 12.02
C VAL A 93 4.79 -13.93 10.66
N GLN A 94 5.03 -13.16 9.60
CA GLN A 94 5.05 -13.61 8.21
C GLN A 94 6.36 -13.15 7.57
N CYS A 95 7.15 -14.10 7.05
CA CYS A 95 8.37 -13.80 6.31
C CYS A 95 8.35 -14.49 4.94
N GLY A 96 8.95 -13.88 3.92
CA GLY A 96 9.07 -14.49 2.60
C GLY A 96 9.95 -13.69 1.63
N GLU A 97 10.61 -14.38 0.70
CA GLU A 97 11.40 -13.75 -0.36
C GLU A 97 10.59 -13.56 -1.63
N ASN A 98 10.76 -12.42 -2.30
CA ASN A 98 10.28 -12.23 -3.66
C ASN A 98 11.22 -11.32 -4.46
N ASN A 99 11.66 -11.79 -5.63
CA ASN A 99 12.48 -11.02 -6.58
C ASN A 99 13.71 -10.31 -5.98
N GLY A 100 14.45 -10.98 -5.06
CA GLY A 100 15.66 -10.43 -4.43
C GLY A 100 15.39 -9.50 -3.23
N THR A 101 14.13 -9.42 -2.77
CA THR A 101 13.73 -8.72 -1.55
C THR A 101 13.14 -9.71 -0.55
N PHE A 102 13.65 -9.74 0.69
CA PHE A 102 13.05 -10.48 1.79
C PHE A 102 12.12 -9.56 2.57
N ALA A 103 10.84 -9.88 2.58
CA ALA A 103 9.83 -9.16 3.34
C ALA A 103 9.63 -9.83 4.70
N ILE A 104 9.59 -9.02 5.75
CA ILE A 104 9.19 -9.39 7.11
C ILE A 104 7.98 -8.53 7.45
N ALA A 105 6.89 -9.16 7.91
CA ALA A 105 5.72 -8.48 8.45
C ALA A 105 5.33 -9.12 9.80
N VAL A 106 5.01 -8.28 10.77
CA VAL A 106 4.52 -8.71 12.09
C VAL A 106 3.32 -7.85 12.46
N THR A 107 2.22 -8.50 12.84
CA THR A 107 0.96 -7.84 13.15
C THR A 107 0.31 -8.46 14.37
N ALA A 108 -0.45 -7.69 15.15
CA ALA A 108 -1.35 -8.27 16.15
C ALA A 108 -2.42 -9.17 15.50
N ASP A 109 -3.06 -10.06 16.26
CA ASP A 109 -4.15 -10.90 15.71
C ASP A 109 -5.44 -10.10 15.42
N ASN A 110 -5.61 -8.96 16.09
CA ASN A 110 -6.74 -8.05 15.93
C ASN A 110 -6.32 -6.75 15.22
N LEU A 111 -6.02 -6.85 13.92
CA LEU A 111 -5.77 -5.70 13.04
C LEU A 111 -7.06 -4.88 12.76
N ASP A 112 -7.46 -4.05 13.70
CA ASP A 112 -8.39 -2.95 13.41
C ASP A 112 -7.67 -1.82 12.67
N ALA A 113 -8.24 -1.36 11.55
CA ALA A 113 -7.60 -0.40 10.64
C ALA A 113 -7.35 1.00 11.25
N GLU A 114 -7.93 1.29 12.41
CA GLU A 114 -7.79 2.54 13.16
C GLU A 114 -6.86 2.41 14.39
N SER A 115 -6.43 1.18 14.73
CA SER A 115 -5.77 0.87 16.03
C SER A 115 -4.73 -0.27 15.97
N GLY A 116 -4.33 -0.73 14.78
CA GLY A 116 -3.44 -1.87 14.63
C GLY A 116 -1.95 -1.56 14.90
N ASP A 117 -1.39 -2.15 15.96
CA ASP A 117 0.05 -2.27 16.11
C ASP A 117 0.60 -3.22 15.02
N ALA A 118 1.53 -2.73 14.21
CA ALA A 118 2.16 -3.50 13.13
C ALA A 118 3.59 -3.04 12.85
N PHE A 119 4.42 -3.97 12.37
CA PHE A 119 5.77 -3.71 11.89
C PHE A 119 5.98 -4.41 10.54
N GLY A 120 6.68 -3.76 9.62
CA GLY A 120 7.15 -4.35 8.37
C GLY A 120 8.56 -3.87 8.03
N ALA A 121 9.37 -4.77 7.48
CA ALA A 121 10.69 -4.44 6.92
C ALA A 121 10.92 -5.14 5.58
N LEU A 122 11.64 -4.47 4.69
CA LEU A 122 12.13 -5.03 3.43
C LEU A 122 13.66 -5.06 3.47
N LEU A 123 14.24 -6.22 3.23
CA LEU A 123 15.68 -6.45 3.19
C LEU A 123 16.13 -6.90 1.79
N THR A 124 17.39 -6.69 1.43
CA THR A 124 18.02 -7.41 0.29
C THR A 124 18.31 -8.87 0.66
N THR A 125 18.47 -9.75 -0.34
CA THR A 125 18.78 -11.20 -0.14
C THR A 125 20.20 -11.61 -0.53
N ASP A 126 21.10 -10.63 -0.62
CA ASP A 126 22.55 -10.83 -0.81
C ASP A 126 23.22 -11.46 0.43
N GLU A 127 24.47 -11.92 0.28
CA GLU A 127 25.27 -12.55 1.35
C GLU A 127 25.46 -11.63 2.59
N ASN A 128 25.29 -10.31 2.41
CA ASN A 128 25.23 -9.33 3.48
C ASN A 128 23.94 -8.50 3.31
N PRO A 129 22.82 -8.89 3.94
CA PRO A 129 21.55 -8.19 3.75
C PRO A 129 21.60 -6.77 4.31
N THR A 130 20.92 -5.86 3.60
CA THR A 130 20.75 -4.44 3.94
C THR A 130 19.27 -4.11 4.10
N VAL A 131 18.95 -3.04 4.82
CA VAL A 131 17.58 -2.61 5.07
C VAL A 131 17.15 -1.61 3.99
N ASN A 132 16.21 -2.02 3.13
CA ASN A 132 15.65 -1.16 2.08
C ASN A 132 14.58 -0.22 2.66
N SER A 133 13.73 -0.71 3.56
CA SER A 133 12.74 0.10 4.28
C SER A 133 12.27 -0.57 5.56
N VAL A 134 11.74 0.25 6.47
CA VAL A 134 11.00 -0.15 7.68
C VAL A 134 9.75 0.71 7.79
N ALA A 135 8.64 0.11 8.18
CA ALA A 135 7.41 0.80 8.55
C ALA A 135 6.86 0.21 9.85
N LEU A 136 6.44 1.06 10.78
CA LEU A 136 5.78 0.68 12.02
C LEU A 136 4.59 1.60 12.29
N SER A 137 3.47 1.03 12.73
CA SER A 137 2.31 1.73 13.26
C SER A 137 2.07 1.33 14.71
N ARG A 138 1.74 2.32 15.56
CA ARG A 138 1.23 2.12 16.93
C ARG A 138 -0.21 2.62 17.03
N SER A 139 -1.02 1.83 17.70
CA SER A 139 -2.37 2.10 18.21
C SER A 139 -2.51 3.44 18.95
N GLU A 140 -1.43 3.91 19.59
CA GLU A 140 -1.35 5.20 20.28
C GLU A 140 -1.27 6.42 19.33
N GLY A 141 -1.24 6.19 18.02
CA GLY A 141 -1.18 7.24 17.02
C GLY A 141 0.26 7.66 16.67
N VAL A 142 1.23 6.75 16.75
CA VAL A 142 2.61 7.02 16.29
C VAL A 142 2.91 6.15 15.07
N SER A 143 3.48 6.76 14.03
CA SER A 143 3.96 6.05 12.84
C SER A 143 5.45 6.30 12.65
N VAL A 144 6.20 5.27 12.28
CA VAL A 144 7.66 5.33 12.08
C VAL A 144 8.01 4.76 10.71
N ALA A 145 8.76 5.51 9.91
CA ALA A 145 9.14 5.13 8.55
C ALA A 145 10.61 5.39 8.27
N TYR A 146 11.29 4.39 7.71
CA TYR A 146 12.63 4.49 7.12
C TYR A 146 12.62 3.96 5.69
N THR A 147 13.43 4.55 4.83
CA THR A 147 13.68 4.08 3.45
C THR A 147 15.10 4.47 3.05
N GLU A 148 15.82 3.54 2.43
CA GLU A 148 17.22 3.76 2.01
C GLU A 148 17.35 5.00 1.12
N GLY A 149 18.35 5.84 1.41
CA GLY A 149 18.64 7.07 0.65
C GLY A 149 17.82 8.29 1.04
N LEU A 150 16.92 8.19 2.03
CA LEU A 150 16.29 9.33 2.71
C LEU A 150 16.99 9.62 4.05
N ASP A 151 16.41 10.51 4.87
CA ASP A 151 16.85 10.74 6.24
C ASP A 151 16.64 9.51 7.13
N GLY A 152 17.54 9.31 8.10
CA GLY A 152 17.61 8.12 8.95
C GLY A 152 18.69 7.13 8.52
N SER A 153 18.71 5.96 9.15
CA SER A 153 19.64 4.85 8.85
C SER A 153 19.14 3.58 9.53
N ALA A 154 19.21 2.42 8.87
CA ALA A 154 18.89 1.13 9.49
C ALA A 154 19.88 0.03 9.10
N ASP A 155 20.33 -0.71 10.11
CA ASP A 155 21.20 -1.87 10.01
C ASP A 155 20.40 -3.15 10.34
N VAL A 156 20.83 -4.29 9.78
CA VAL A 156 20.28 -5.62 10.12
C VAL A 156 21.38 -6.60 10.48
N THR A 157 21.15 -7.37 11.55
CA THR A 157 21.93 -8.55 11.93
C THR A 157 21.05 -9.79 11.81
N VAL A 158 21.58 -10.88 11.26
CA VAL A 158 20.86 -12.15 11.08
C VAL A 158 21.60 -13.28 11.80
N ASP A 159 20.92 -13.98 12.70
CA ASP A 159 21.40 -15.20 13.36
C ASP A 159 20.43 -16.36 13.08
N GLY A 160 20.78 -17.20 12.11
CA GLY A 160 19.96 -18.34 11.69
C GLY A 160 18.63 -17.94 11.04
N LYS A 161 17.56 -17.88 11.84
CA LYS A 161 16.22 -17.37 11.45
C LYS A 161 15.83 -16.09 12.18
N THR A 162 16.67 -15.58 13.07
CA THR A 162 16.41 -14.38 13.88
C THR A 162 17.01 -13.16 13.21
N TYR A 163 16.19 -12.13 13.01
CA TYR A 163 16.54 -10.86 12.39
C TYR A 163 16.43 -9.77 13.45
N THR A 164 17.53 -9.08 13.73
CA THR A 164 17.54 -7.86 14.55
C THR A 164 17.80 -6.68 13.63
N ILE A 165 16.82 -5.79 13.49
CA ILE A 165 16.84 -4.58 12.68
C ILE A 165 16.83 -3.39 13.62
N SER A 166 17.80 -2.50 13.52
CA SER A 166 17.92 -1.33 14.41
C SER A 166 18.38 -0.10 13.65
N GLY A 167 17.91 1.07 14.06
CA GLY A 167 18.21 2.30 13.34
C GLY A 167 17.56 3.54 13.90
N SER A 168 17.63 4.62 13.12
CA SER A 168 16.93 5.87 13.31
C SER A 168 16.02 6.12 12.10
N ALA A 169 14.77 6.51 12.35
CA ALA A 169 13.72 6.60 11.34
C ALA A 169 12.84 7.83 11.56
N LEU A 170 12.11 8.27 10.53
CA LEU A 170 11.17 9.38 10.65
C LEU A 170 9.95 8.96 11.48
N GLY A 171 9.83 9.49 12.68
CA GLY A 171 8.65 9.40 13.52
C GLY A 171 7.66 10.53 13.21
N LEU A 172 6.38 10.18 13.15
CA LEU A 172 5.25 11.11 13.04
C LEU A 172 4.26 10.82 14.16
N ASP A 173 3.90 11.85 14.92
CA ASP A 173 2.74 11.81 15.83
C ASP A 173 1.48 12.13 15.01
N LEU A 174 0.50 11.24 15.01
CA LEU A 174 -0.79 11.45 14.34
C LEU A 174 -1.74 12.34 15.16
N ASN A 175 -1.41 12.59 16.43
CA ASN A 175 -2.09 13.56 17.30
C ASN A 175 -1.62 15.00 17.05
N ASP A 176 -0.33 15.20 16.72
CA ASP A 176 0.22 16.43 16.13
C ASP A 176 1.02 16.13 14.85
N PRO A 177 0.35 16.01 13.69
CA PRO A 177 0.99 15.71 12.40
C PRO A 177 1.84 16.86 11.84
N THR A 178 2.15 17.88 12.65
CA THR A 178 3.17 18.88 12.34
C THR A 178 4.49 18.64 13.09
N SER A 179 4.53 17.74 14.07
CA SER A 179 5.76 17.25 14.68
C SER A 179 6.29 16.03 13.92
N THR A 180 7.48 16.16 13.35
CA THR A 180 8.18 15.09 12.65
C THR A 180 9.65 15.10 13.06
N ASP A 181 10.07 14.07 13.78
CA ASP A 181 11.40 13.97 14.38
C ASP A 181 12.03 12.61 14.02
N ASN A 182 13.35 12.48 14.12
CA ASN A 182 13.98 11.16 13.99
C ASN A 182 13.91 10.45 15.34
N VAL A 183 13.39 9.22 15.33
CA VAL A 183 13.28 8.34 16.51
C VAL A 183 14.12 7.09 16.31
N ASP A 184 14.82 6.68 17.37
CA ASP A 184 15.54 5.41 17.37
C ASP A 184 14.56 4.23 17.49
N PHE A 185 14.84 3.14 16.77
CA PHE A 185 14.05 1.90 16.83
C PHE A 185 14.94 0.66 16.87
N SER A 186 14.42 -0.40 17.48
CA SER A 186 15.02 -1.73 17.51
C SER A 186 13.93 -2.79 17.44
N PHE A 187 14.04 -3.70 16.49
CA PHE A 187 13.08 -4.76 16.22
C PHE A 187 13.83 -6.08 16.09
N THR A 188 13.49 -7.07 16.93
CA THR A 188 13.99 -8.43 16.84
C THR A 188 12.83 -9.38 16.58
N VAL A 189 12.96 -10.26 15.60
CA VAL A 189 11.98 -11.29 15.27
C VAL A 189 12.66 -12.59 14.87
N THR A 190 12.04 -13.72 15.19
CA THR A 190 12.39 -15.00 14.57
C THR A 190 11.38 -15.35 13.47
N CYS A 191 11.85 -15.52 12.23
CA CYS A 191 11.00 -16.08 11.17
C CYS A 191 10.76 -17.58 11.43
N PRO A 192 9.52 -18.09 11.23
CA PRO A 192 9.18 -19.49 11.46
C PRO A 192 9.77 -20.47 10.42
#